data_AF-Q8CM38-F1
#
_entry.id   AF-Q8CM38-F1
#
_cell.length_a   1.000
_cell.length_b   1.000
_cell.length_c   1.000
_cell.angle_alpha   90.00
_cell.angle_beta   90.00
_cell.angle_gamma   90.00
#
_symmetry.space_group_name_H-M   'P 1'
#
loop_
_entity.id
_entity.type
_entity.pdbx_description
1 polymer ?
#
loop_
_entity_poly.entity_id
_entity_poly.type
_entity_poly.pdbx_seq_one_letter_code
_entity_poly.pdbx_strand_id
1 'polypeptide(L)'
;MEDELKTPYLDQYTDNLTAKVTKKSDDYQVYGRNKEVQSVIISLLRRTKNNPILVGEAGVGKSAIVEGITLAILRGQVPEPLKGLTVRSLELSSLMSEDDEGFIAKFKKIIEEMVATRGHNLLFVDEFHTIIGAGSQNGQALDAGNVIKPVLARGDIQLIGATTLDEFHEYIETDRALERRMQPVMVEEPTISQAITIIEQAKVIYEKFHGIQISSDAVHQAIRLSVRYLTDRFLPDKAFDLIDEAATIASVEGKSKVTEKDIAQVLKDKTGIPVTTILKGDQERLEGFKERLMNRVKGQEDAIEAVVDAVTIAQAGLQNEKRPLASFLFLGPTGVGKTELAKAIAEALFDDEAAMIRFDMSEYKQKEDVTKLIGNRATRIKGQLTEGVKQKPYCVLLLDEIEKAHSEVMDLFLQVLDDGRLTDSSGRLISFKNTIVIMTTNIGAKKIINKWELKGNFKDLTDRDRKQFEKSMDSELQNEFRPEFLNRIENKLIFNLLERDVIEKIAEKNLSEIADRMKRQNLTLSYEPSLIQYLSDVGTDVKNGARPLERLMKRKVLAPISVKSLQLDKSKQGYNVHLWVEGRAPDGNHRQEQRQIHMEIEGERDNFFS
;
A
#
# COMPACT_ATOMS: atom_id res chain seq x y z
N MET A 1 48.80 19.67 35.75
CA MET A 1 48.82 18.65 34.69
C MET A 1 48.10 17.46 35.29
N GLU A 2 46.79 17.40 35.11
CA GLU A 2 46.02 16.19 35.43
C GLU A 2 46.48 15.11 34.46
N ASP A 3 46.85 13.93 34.97
CA ASP A 3 47.07 12.75 34.14
C ASP A 3 45.77 12.51 33.36
N GLU A 4 45.80 12.74 32.04
CA GLU A 4 44.71 12.32 31.15
C GLU A 4 44.50 10.81 31.36
N LEU A 5 43.38 10.46 31.99
CA LEU A 5 42.93 9.08 32.10
C LEU A 5 42.80 8.52 30.69
N LYS A 6 43.77 7.70 30.27
CA LYS A 6 43.77 7.09 28.94
C LYS A 6 42.60 6.12 28.84
N THR A 7 41.81 6.24 27.78
CA THR A 7 40.64 5.39 27.50
C THR A 7 40.76 4.68 26.15
N PRO A 8 41.77 3.82 25.95
CA PRO A 8 42.04 3.20 24.65
C PRO A 8 40.87 2.39 24.10
N TYR A 9 40.07 1.72 24.94
CA TYR A 9 38.93 0.94 24.45
C TYR A 9 37.74 1.82 24.08
N LEU A 10 37.44 2.86 24.87
CA LEU A 10 36.43 3.84 24.47
C LEU A 10 36.84 4.55 23.18
N ASP A 11 38.11 4.93 23.02
CA ASP A 11 38.56 5.63 21.81
C ASP A 11 38.53 4.75 20.56
N GLN A 12 38.73 3.43 20.70
CA GLN A 12 38.74 2.49 19.58
C GLN A 12 37.35 1.98 19.19
N TYR A 13 36.47 1.73 20.17
CA TYR A 13 35.21 1.01 19.97
C TYR A 13 33.96 1.87 20.16
N THR A 14 34.13 3.19 20.29
CA THR A 14 33.01 4.14 20.34
C THR A 14 33.23 5.32 19.40
N ASP A 15 32.16 5.81 18.79
CA ASP A 15 32.16 7.11 18.11
C ASP A 15 32.08 8.22 19.17
N ASN A 16 33.01 9.17 19.13
CA ASN A 16 32.97 10.33 20.02
C ASN A 16 31.98 11.36 19.46
N LEU A 17 30.70 11.19 19.84
CA LEU A 17 29.62 12.07 19.42
C LEU A 17 29.88 13.52 19.82
N THR A 18 30.45 13.77 21.00
CA THR A 18 30.81 15.14 21.42
C THR A 18 31.79 15.79 20.44
N ALA A 19 32.85 15.10 20.03
CA ALA A 19 33.81 15.60 19.05
C ALA A 19 33.18 15.78 17.66
N LYS A 20 32.31 14.86 17.25
CA LYS A 20 31.59 14.91 15.97
C LYS A 20 30.65 16.10 15.89
N VAL A 21 29.84 16.32 16.92
CA VAL A 21 28.93 17.46 17.05
C VAL A 21 29.71 18.77 17.15
N THR A 22 30.84 18.79 17.85
CA THR A 22 31.70 20.00 17.95
C THR A 22 32.20 20.46 16.58
N LYS A 23 32.56 19.54 15.68
CA LYS A 23 33.07 19.89 14.34
C LYS A 23 32.02 20.50 13.42
N LYS A 24 30.73 20.19 13.63
CA LYS A 24 29.62 20.60 12.76
C LYS A 24 28.36 20.90 13.57
N SER A 25 28.46 21.78 14.57
CA SER A 25 27.39 22.00 15.55
C SER A 25 26.05 22.39 14.95
N ASP A 26 26.06 23.04 13.79
CA ASP A 26 24.87 23.49 13.09
C ASP A 26 24.11 22.34 12.41
N ASP A 27 24.79 21.23 12.10
CA ASP A 27 24.20 20.06 11.43
C ASP A 27 23.48 19.11 12.41
N TYR A 28 23.68 19.28 13.73
CA TYR A 28 23.13 18.41 14.78
C TYR A 28 22.02 19.07 15.61
N GLN A 29 21.41 20.11 15.07
CA GLN A 29 20.31 20.78 15.77
C GLN A 29 19.07 19.88 15.75
N VAL A 30 18.53 19.63 16.95
CA VAL A 30 17.31 18.84 17.10
C VAL A 30 16.10 19.75 17.03
N TYR A 31 15.18 19.39 16.13
CA TYR A 31 13.95 20.10 15.92
C TYR A 31 12.78 19.29 16.49
N GLY A 32 11.79 19.96 17.09
CA GLY A 32 10.54 19.34 17.55
C GLY A 32 10.62 18.35 18.73
N ARG A 33 11.81 17.94 19.21
CA ARG A 33 12.00 16.93 20.29
C ARG A 33 12.44 17.48 21.64
N ASN A 34 12.10 18.75 21.92
CA ASN A 34 12.53 19.42 23.16
C ASN A 34 12.03 18.71 24.43
N LYS A 35 10.83 18.12 24.41
CA LYS A 35 10.25 17.44 25.57
C LYS A 35 11.00 16.16 25.90
N GLU A 36 11.36 15.39 24.88
CA GLU A 36 12.09 14.14 24.99
C GLU A 36 13.52 14.42 25.48
N VAL A 37 14.22 15.40 24.89
CA VAL A 37 15.54 15.85 25.36
C VAL A 37 15.51 16.23 26.84
N GLN A 38 14.53 17.04 27.26
CA GLN A 38 14.37 17.40 28.68
C GLN A 38 14.06 16.19 29.56
N SER A 39 13.25 15.24 29.09
CA SER A 39 12.94 14.02 29.83
C SER A 39 14.18 13.15 30.04
N VAL A 40 15.06 13.05 29.05
CA VAL A 40 16.34 12.35 29.17
C VAL A 40 17.27 13.05 30.17
N ILE A 41 17.38 14.38 30.12
CA ILE A 41 18.16 15.18 31.11
C ILE A 41 17.64 14.93 32.53
N ILE A 42 16.31 15.03 32.74
CA ILE A 42 15.68 14.78 34.04
C ILE A 42 15.98 13.35 34.50
N SER A 43 15.89 12.37 33.59
CA SER A 43 16.19 10.98 33.90
C SER A 43 17.63 10.78 34.36
N LEU A 44 18.61 11.36 33.66
CA LEU A 44 20.04 11.26 34.03
C LEU A 44 20.34 11.87 35.40
N LEU A 45 19.54 12.82 35.88
CA LEU A 45 19.71 13.49 37.18
C LEU A 45 19.04 12.76 38.35
N ARG A 46 18.28 11.68 38.09
CA ARG A 46 17.61 10.94 39.17
C ARG A 46 18.62 10.21 40.04
N ARG A 47 18.29 10.05 41.32
CA ARG A 47 19.08 9.21 42.25
C ARG A 47 18.97 7.71 41.95
N THR A 48 17.82 7.28 41.44
CA THR A 48 17.53 5.90 41.04
C THR A 48 16.84 5.92 39.68
N LYS A 49 17.01 4.84 38.89
CA LYS A 49 16.59 4.80 37.48
C LYS A 49 17.20 5.93 36.65
N ASN A 50 18.51 6.11 36.77
CA ASN A 50 19.27 7.19 36.14
C ASN A 50 19.84 6.85 34.77
N ASN A 51 19.36 5.76 34.16
CA ASN A 51 19.73 5.30 32.83
C ASN A 51 18.49 5.42 31.93
N PRO A 52 18.31 6.53 31.21
CA PRO A 52 17.20 6.66 30.27
C PRO A 52 17.29 5.61 29.15
N ILE A 53 16.13 5.10 28.74
CA ILE A 53 16.00 4.29 27.53
C ILE A 53 14.93 4.90 26.62
N LEU A 54 15.34 5.29 25.42
CA LEU A 54 14.46 5.82 24.38
C LEU A 54 13.68 4.65 23.76
N VAL A 55 12.37 4.64 23.96
CA VAL A 55 11.49 3.57 23.48
C VAL A 55 10.59 4.12 22.38
N GLY A 56 10.75 3.61 21.17
CA GLY A 56 9.95 4.02 20.02
C GLY A 56 10.37 3.30 18.74
N GLU A 57 9.55 3.39 17.71
CA GLU A 57 9.76 2.68 16.44
C GLU A 57 11.03 3.15 15.70
N ALA A 58 11.47 2.37 14.71
CA ALA A 58 12.58 2.78 13.84
C ALA A 58 12.18 4.02 13.02
N GLY A 59 13.11 4.98 12.88
CA GLY A 59 12.89 6.21 12.09
C GLY A 59 12.20 7.37 12.81
N VAL A 60 11.74 7.21 14.06
CA VAL A 60 11.11 8.33 14.82
C VAL A 60 12.11 9.40 15.30
N GLY A 61 13.41 9.16 15.19
CA GLY A 61 14.47 10.12 15.58
C GLY A 61 15.04 9.92 16.99
N LYS A 62 15.20 8.67 17.44
CA LYS A 62 15.85 8.35 18.73
C LYS A 62 17.29 8.87 18.78
N SER A 63 18.10 8.61 17.75
CA SER A 63 19.50 9.05 17.68
C SER A 63 19.60 10.58 17.64
N ALA A 64 18.67 11.26 16.95
CA ALA A 64 18.59 12.71 16.95
C ALA A 64 18.42 13.28 18.38
N ILE A 65 17.61 12.66 19.24
CA ILE A 65 17.46 13.10 20.65
C ILE A 65 18.81 13.05 21.38
N VAL A 66 19.62 12.02 21.14
CA VAL A 66 20.96 11.87 21.74
C VAL A 66 21.93 12.94 21.24
N GLU A 67 21.90 13.24 19.95
CA GLU A 67 22.66 14.34 19.36
C GLU A 67 22.25 15.70 19.97
N GLY A 68 20.95 15.92 20.21
CA GLY A 68 20.45 17.12 20.88
C GLY A 68 20.93 17.28 22.31
N ILE A 69 20.99 16.19 23.07
CA ILE A 69 21.55 16.20 24.42
C ILE A 69 23.05 16.51 24.36
N THR A 70 23.76 15.90 23.42
CA THR A 70 25.19 16.16 23.19
C THR A 70 25.44 17.63 22.91
N LEU A 71 24.63 18.25 22.04
CA LEU A 71 24.69 19.68 21.75
C LEU A 71 24.35 20.55 22.96
N ALA A 72 23.36 20.15 23.77
CA ALA A 72 23.01 20.86 25.01
C ALA A 72 24.14 20.82 26.04
N ILE A 73 24.82 19.68 26.19
CA ILE A 73 26.00 19.53 27.05
C ILE A 73 27.12 20.47 26.56
N LEU A 74 27.43 20.44 25.27
CA LEU A 74 28.46 21.29 24.64
C LEU A 74 28.19 22.79 24.84
N ARG A 75 26.93 23.20 24.77
CA ARG A 75 26.51 24.60 24.97
C ARG A 75 26.37 24.98 26.46
N GLY A 76 26.61 24.06 27.39
CA GLY A 76 26.39 24.28 28.82
C GLY A 76 24.93 24.51 29.19
N GLN A 77 23.98 24.10 28.35
CA GLN A 77 22.52 24.23 28.53
C GLN A 77 21.92 23.07 29.34
N VAL A 78 22.75 22.42 30.16
CA VAL A 78 22.39 21.33 31.06
C VAL A 78 22.77 21.68 32.50
N PRO A 79 22.12 21.08 33.51
CA PRO A 79 22.51 21.27 34.91
C PRO A 79 23.95 20.84 35.19
N GLU A 80 24.56 21.42 36.24
CA GLU A 80 25.97 21.21 36.62
C GLU A 80 26.45 19.74 36.57
N PRO A 81 25.70 18.74 37.07
CA PRO A 81 26.17 17.35 37.06
C PRO A 81 26.41 16.75 35.66
N LEU A 82 25.85 17.37 34.61
CA LEU A 82 25.97 16.90 33.22
C LEU A 82 26.93 17.75 32.39
N LYS A 83 27.44 18.86 32.93
CA LYS A 83 28.36 19.74 32.19
C LYS A 83 29.70 19.05 32.00
N GLY A 84 30.31 19.24 30.82
CA GLY A 84 31.62 18.69 30.50
C GLY A 84 31.64 17.18 30.20
N LEU A 85 30.49 16.50 30.19
CA LEU A 85 30.42 15.09 29.80
C LEU A 85 30.75 14.90 28.32
N THR A 86 31.54 13.87 28.03
CA THR A 86 31.79 13.36 26.69
C THR A 86 30.82 12.24 26.38
N VAL A 87 30.00 12.41 25.33
CA VAL A 87 29.05 11.41 24.87
C VAL A 87 29.76 10.47 23.89
N ARG A 88 29.72 9.16 24.19
CA ARG A 88 30.38 8.09 23.45
C ARG A 88 29.32 7.12 22.92
N SER A 89 29.21 6.94 21.61
CA SER A 89 28.27 5.99 21.00
C SER A 89 28.96 4.65 20.77
N LEU A 90 28.43 3.57 21.33
CA LEU A 90 28.98 2.23 21.14
C LEU A 90 28.86 1.79 19.67
N GLU A 91 29.96 1.32 19.09
CA GLU A 91 29.95 0.75 17.74
C GLU A 91 29.95 -0.79 17.82
N LEU A 92 28.77 -1.40 17.68
CA LEU A 92 28.66 -2.86 17.78
C LEU A 92 29.45 -3.59 16.69
N SER A 93 29.50 -3.05 15.47
CA SER A 93 30.22 -3.65 14.34
C SER A 93 31.72 -3.76 14.59
N SER A 94 32.36 -2.76 15.22
CA SER A 94 33.79 -2.79 15.55
C SER A 94 34.10 -3.73 16.72
N LEU A 95 33.12 -4.00 17.60
CA LEU A 95 33.25 -4.97 18.67
C LEU A 95 33.10 -6.42 18.22
N MET A 96 32.42 -6.64 17.08
CA MET A 96 32.19 -7.96 16.49
C MET A 96 33.29 -8.39 15.50
N SER A 97 34.35 -7.60 15.29
CA SER A 97 35.47 -7.96 14.43
C SER A 97 36.14 -9.27 14.87
N GLU A 98 36.54 -10.10 13.90
CA GLU A 98 37.26 -11.37 14.08
C GLU A 98 38.72 -11.16 14.51
N ASP A 99 38.93 -10.45 15.61
CA ASP A 99 40.24 -10.37 16.27
C ASP A 99 40.35 -11.45 17.36
N ASP A 100 41.57 -11.72 17.82
CA ASP A 100 41.86 -12.71 18.88
C ASP A 100 41.10 -12.45 20.20
N GLU A 101 40.64 -11.22 20.43
CA GLU A 101 39.92 -10.83 21.63
C GLU A 101 38.40 -10.80 21.39
N GLY A 102 37.66 -11.73 22.00
CA GLY A 102 36.21 -11.86 21.82
C GLY A 102 35.39 -10.67 22.37
N PHE A 103 34.20 -10.47 21.81
CA PHE A 103 33.26 -9.36 22.12
C PHE A 103 33.13 -9.05 23.62
N ILE A 104 32.84 -10.07 24.45
CA ILE A 104 32.60 -9.89 25.89
C ILE A 104 33.84 -9.32 26.60
N ALA A 105 35.04 -9.72 26.20
CA ALA A 105 36.28 -9.22 26.79
C ALA A 105 36.51 -7.74 26.44
N LYS A 106 36.32 -7.37 25.16
CA LYS A 106 36.37 -5.97 24.70
C LYS A 106 35.33 -5.11 25.43
N PHE A 107 34.08 -5.57 25.49
CA PHE A 107 32.99 -4.87 26.16
C PHE A 107 33.24 -4.69 27.67
N LYS A 108 33.78 -5.71 28.34
CA LYS A 108 34.15 -5.61 29.76
C LYS A 108 35.16 -4.49 30.01
N LYS A 109 36.19 -4.35 29.16
CA LYS A 109 37.20 -3.29 29.28
C LYS A 109 36.61 -1.90 29.04
N ILE A 110 35.68 -1.77 28.08
CA ILE A 110 34.91 -0.52 27.89
C ILE A 110 34.16 -0.15 29.18
N ILE A 111 33.49 -1.11 29.81
CA ILE A 111 32.78 -0.86 31.07
C ILE A 111 33.75 -0.51 32.20
N GLU A 112 34.91 -1.15 32.30
CA GLU A 112 35.96 -0.81 33.27
C GLU A 112 36.46 0.64 33.07
N GLU A 113 36.69 1.08 31.84
CA GLU A 113 37.05 2.47 31.52
C GLU A 113 35.93 3.46 31.84
N MET A 114 34.67 3.12 31.57
CA MET A 114 33.51 3.93 31.96
C MET A 114 33.40 4.11 33.47
N VAL A 115 33.71 3.07 34.26
CA VAL A 115 33.75 3.15 35.72
C VAL A 115 34.92 4.02 36.19
N ALA A 116 36.11 3.84 35.60
CA ALA A 116 37.31 4.62 35.94
C ALA A 116 37.15 6.12 35.61
N THR A 117 36.37 6.43 34.57
CA THR A 117 36.08 7.80 34.11
C THR A 117 34.69 8.29 34.49
N ARG A 118 34.12 7.76 35.57
CA ARG A 118 32.80 8.17 36.07
C ARG A 118 32.71 9.70 36.20
N GLY A 119 31.62 10.27 35.68
CA GLY A 119 31.40 11.72 35.66
C GLY A 119 32.10 12.47 34.53
N HIS A 120 32.82 11.76 33.64
CA HIS A 120 33.45 12.35 32.45
C HIS A 120 32.86 11.82 31.14
N ASN A 121 32.42 10.55 31.12
CA ASN A 121 31.84 9.93 29.93
C ASN A 121 30.37 9.52 30.14
N LEU A 122 29.57 9.65 29.08
CA LEU A 122 28.20 9.16 28.97
C LEU A 122 28.11 8.20 27.79
N LEU A 123 27.75 6.94 28.05
CA LEU A 123 27.65 5.92 27.01
C LEU A 123 26.27 5.96 26.35
N PHE A 124 26.22 5.98 25.03
CA PHE A 124 25.02 5.73 24.24
C PHE A 124 25.13 4.36 23.58
N VAL A 125 24.06 3.56 23.70
CA VAL A 125 23.94 2.25 23.07
C VAL A 125 22.66 2.25 22.25
N ASP A 126 22.82 2.30 20.93
CA ASP A 126 21.72 2.04 20.01
C ASP A 126 21.38 0.55 19.99
N GLU A 127 20.13 0.22 19.68
CA GLU A 127 19.62 -1.16 19.69
C GLU A 127 19.99 -1.92 20.99
N PHE A 128 19.72 -1.32 22.14
CA PHE A 128 20.17 -1.79 23.46
C PHE A 128 19.80 -3.25 23.77
N HIS A 129 18.72 -3.77 23.19
CA HIS A 129 18.31 -5.17 23.34
C HIS A 129 19.36 -6.17 22.82
N THR A 130 20.16 -5.80 21.80
CA THR A 130 21.18 -6.67 21.18
C THR A 130 22.27 -7.13 22.15
N ILE A 131 22.60 -6.30 23.14
CA ILE A 131 23.61 -6.58 24.17
C ILE A 131 23.04 -7.20 25.45
N ILE A 132 21.71 -7.22 25.60
CA ILE A 132 21.01 -7.76 26.77
C ILE A 132 20.47 -9.16 26.51
N GLY A 133 20.14 -9.48 25.25
CA GLY A 133 19.34 -10.63 24.86
C GLY A 133 19.77 -11.94 25.52
N ALA A 134 18.89 -12.45 26.38
CA ALA A 134 18.98 -13.74 27.04
C ALA A 134 19.01 -14.85 26.00
N GLY A 135 19.91 -15.82 26.15
CA GLY A 135 20.21 -16.86 25.16
C GLY A 135 19.00 -17.40 24.40
N SER A 136 19.06 -17.31 23.07
CA SER A 136 18.12 -17.98 22.18
C SER A 136 18.87 -18.82 21.16
N GLN A 137 18.32 -19.99 20.88
CA GLN A 137 18.90 -21.09 20.10
C GLN A 137 19.16 -20.78 18.61
N ASN A 138 19.17 -19.49 18.19
CA ASN A 138 19.34 -19.05 16.80
C ASN A 138 20.39 -17.94 16.57
N GLY A 139 21.27 -17.64 17.54
CA GLY A 139 22.63 -17.18 17.24
C GLY A 139 22.91 -15.69 16.93
N GLN A 140 22.23 -14.71 17.57
CA GLN A 140 22.61 -13.28 17.41
C GLN A 140 22.59 -12.41 18.68
N ALA A 141 22.06 -12.86 19.82
CA ALA A 141 22.14 -12.07 21.05
C ALA A 141 23.52 -12.24 21.72
N LEU A 142 24.20 -11.12 21.98
CA LEU A 142 25.48 -11.09 22.68
C LEU A 142 25.18 -10.97 24.18
N ASP A 143 25.37 -12.03 24.98
CA ASP A 143 25.03 -12.05 26.41
C ASP A 143 26.01 -11.20 27.26
N ALA A 144 25.97 -9.88 27.07
CA ALA A 144 26.70 -8.88 27.86
C ALA A 144 25.91 -8.39 29.07
N GLY A 145 24.67 -8.88 29.27
CA GLY A 145 23.85 -8.58 30.43
C GLY A 145 24.58 -8.83 31.75
N ASN A 146 25.37 -9.90 31.83
CA ASN A 146 26.16 -10.23 33.02
C ASN A 146 27.28 -9.22 33.33
N VAL A 147 27.77 -8.49 32.33
CA VAL A 147 28.80 -7.45 32.49
C VAL A 147 28.18 -6.14 32.95
N ILE A 148 27.05 -5.75 32.37
CA ILE A 148 26.47 -4.42 32.57
C ILE A 148 25.57 -4.32 33.81
N LYS A 149 24.83 -5.38 34.16
CA LYS A 149 23.87 -5.36 35.29
C LYS A 149 24.52 -4.99 36.63
N PRO A 150 25.71 -5.51 37.00
CA PRO A 150 26.35 -5.16 38.28
C PRO A 150 26.73 -3.68 38.41
N VAL A 151 27.28 -3.07 37.34
CA VAL A 151 27.70 -1.66 37.34
C VAL A 151 26.50 -0.71 37.35
N LEU A 152 25.42 -1.07 36.64
CA LEU A 152 24.15 -0.35 36.70
C LEU A 152 23.49 -0.48 38.08
N ALA A 153 23.61 -1.66 38.71
CA ALA A 153 23.07 -1.90 40.04
C ALA A 153 23.70 -0.98 41.09
N ARG A 154 25.02 -0.78 41.01
CA ARG A 154 25.81 0.10 41.88
C ARG A 154 25.73 1.59 41.50
N GLY A 155 25.34 1.88 40.26
CA GLY A 155 25.31 3.25 39.72
C GLY A 155 26.71 3.78 39.41
N ASP A 156 27.65 2.90 39.09
CA ASP A 156 29.04 3.26 38.77
C ASP A 156 29.16 3.92 37.40
N ILE A 157 28.20 3.65 36.50
CA ILE A 157 28.11 4.22 35.16
C ILE A 157 26.73 4.84 34.92
N GLN A 158 26.66 5.71 33.92
CA GLN A 158 25.40 6.19 33.34
C GLN A 158 25.42 5.91 31.84
N LEU A 159 24.27 5.54 31.30
CA LEU A 159 24.09 5.33 29.87
C LEU A 159 22.72 5.79 29.39
N ILE A 160 22.64 6.04 28.08
CA ILE A 160 21.40 6.19 27.33
C ILE A 160 21.26 4.95 26.44
N GLY A 161 20.12 4.24 26.53
CA GLY A 161 19.78 3.17 25.59
C GLY A 161 18.75 3.64 24.56
N ALA A 162 18.67 2.97 23.41
CA ALA A 162 17.55 3.10 22.48
C ALA A 162 17.06 1.72 22.02
N THR A 163 15.75 1.53 21.88
CA THR A 163 15.15 0.25 21.44
C THR A 163 13.73 0.48 20.89
N THR A 164 13.15 -0.53 20.23
CA THR A 164 11.72 -0.53 19.84
C THR A 164 10.81 -0.89 21.02
N LEU A 165 9.51 -0.64 20.87
CA LEU A 165 8.54 -0.94 21.93
C LEU A 165 8.47 -2.44 22.23
N ASP A 166 8.47 -3.27 21.19
CA ASP A 166 8.39 -4.73 21.32
C ASP A 166 9.62 -5.29 22.04
N GLU A 167 10.82 -4.85 21.66
CA GLU A 167 12.07 -5.25 22.30
C GLU A 167 12.17 -4.78 23.76
N PHE A 168 11.62 -3.60 24.07
CA PHE A 168 11.57 -3.11 25.44
C PHE A 168 10.75 -4.05 26.33
N HIS A 169 9.55 -4.41 25.87
CA HIS A 169 8.68 -5.36 26.58
C HIS A 169 9.33 -6.74 26.69
N GLU A 170 9.95 -7.24 25.62
CA GLU A 170 10.54 -8.59 25.59
C GLU A 170 11.79 -8.72 26.48
N TYR A 171 12.74 -7.79 26.38
CA TYR A 171 14.08 -7.96 26.95
C TYR A 171 14.41 -7.10 28.17
N ILE A 172 13.75 -5.94 28.34
CA ILE A 172 14.13 -4.96 29.36
C ILE A 172 13.13 -4.93 30.51
N GLU A 173 11.83 -4.91 30.21
CA GLU A 173 10.77 -4.87 31.22
C GLU A 173 10.67 -6.18 32.01
N THR A 174 10.93 -7.31 31.35
CA THR A 174 10.93 -8.66 31.94
C THR A 174 12.14 -8.91 32.84
N ASP A 175 13.25 -8.18 32.66
CA ASP A 175 14.45 -8.31 33.46
C ASP A 175 14.40 -7.40 34.70
N ARG A 176 14.26 -8.00 35.88
CA ARG A 176 14.14 -7.27 37.17
C ARG A 176 15.35 -6.39 37.52
N ALA A 177 16.54 -6.67 36.98
CA ALA A 177 17.72 -5.84 37.26
C ALA A 177 17.69 -4.57 36.41
N LEU A 178 17.35 -4.70 35.12
CA LEU A 178 17.24 -3.59 34.18
C LEU A 178 16.01 -2.72 34.47
N GLU A 179 14.84 -3.31 34.69
CA GLU A 179 13.59 -2.60 35.01
C GLU A 179 13.75 -1.60 36.18
N ARG A 180 14.60 -1.94 37.16
CA ARG A 180 14.89 -1.11 38.33
C ARG A 180 15.93 -0.02 38.11
N ARG A 181 16.60 -0.01 36.96
CA ARG A 181 17.73 0.89 36.64
C ARG A 181 17.54 1.70 35.38
N MET A 182 16.70 1.21 34.47
CA MET A 182 16.30 1.89 33.26
C MET A 182 15.05 2.73 33.50
N GLN A 183 14.99 3.92 32.90
CA GLN A 183 13.81 4.77 32.89
C GLN A 183 13.33 4.94 31.44
N PRO A 184 12.14 4.43 31.09
CA PRO A 184 11.63 4.61 29.74
C PRO A 184 11.31 6.08 29.47
N VAL A 185 11.70 6.52 28.28
CA VAL A 185 11.33 7.79 27.65
C VAL A 185 10.68 7.46 26.32
N MET A 186 9.36 7.60 26.24
CA MET A 186 8.60 7.28 25.03
C MET A 186 8.89 8.28 23.92
N VAL A 187 9.19 7.77 22.73
CA VAL A 187 9.42 8.57 21.52
C VAL A 187 8.38 8.20 20.49
N GLU A 188 7.32 8.99 20.44
CA GLU A 188 6.20 8.77 19.52
C GLU A 188 6.53 9.27 18.10
N GLU A 189 5.87 8.69 17.09
CA GLU A 189 5.87 9.25 15.73
C GLU A 189 5.34 10.69 15.78
N PRO A 190 6.06 11.67 15.20
CA PRO A 190 5.61 13.06 15.22
C PRO A 190 4.33 13.22 14.40
N THR A 191 3.45 14.11 14.84
CA THR A 191 2.27 14.50 14.06
C THR A 191 2.69 15.16 12.75
N ILE A 192 1.78 15.25 11.77
CA ILE A 192 2.05 15.91 10.48
C ILE A 192 2.60 17.33 10.68
N SER A 193 2.01 18.13 11.58
CA SER A 193 2.47 19.50 11.86
C SER A 193 3.85 19.55 12.53
N GLN A 194 4.15 18.60 13.42
CA GLN A 194 5.47 18.46 14.01
C GLN A 194 6.51 18.04 12.96
N ALA A 195 6.18 17.07 12.11
CA ALA A 195 7.06 16.61 11.04
C ALA A 195 7.37 17.72 10.03
N ILE A 196 6.38 18.56 9.66
CA ILE A 196 6.60 19.73 8.81
C ILE A 196 7.63 20.65 9.46
N THR A 197 7.45 20.96 10.75
CA THR A 197 8.36 21.83 11.49
C THR A 197 9.78 21.25 11.53
N ILE A 198 9.90 19.95 11.80
CA ILE A 198 11.19 19.24 11.88
C ILE A 198 11.91 19.30 10.53
N ILE A 199 11.21 18.98 9.45
CA ILE A 199 11.82 18.86 8.12
C ILE A 199 12.11 20.24 7.52
N GLU A 200 11.24 21.22 7.69
CA GLU A 200 11.48 22.61 7.26
C GLU A 200 12.74 23.20 7.88
N GLN A 201 13.02 22.85 9.14
CA GLN A 201 14.21 23.34 9.83
C GLN A 201 15.46 22.54 9.44
N ALA A 202 15.34 21.22 9.27
CA ALA A 202 16.45 20.35 8.93
C ALA A 202 16.85 20.38 7.44
N LYS A 203 15.95 20.80 6.53
CA LYS A 203 16.20 20.74 5.08
C LYS A 203 17.45 21.51 4.65
N VAL A 204 17.85 22.55 5.39
CA VAL A 204 19.06 23.37 5.10
C VAL A 204 20.31 22.50 4.99
N ILE A 205 20.40 21.42 5.77
CA ILE A 205 21.53 20.47 5.74
C ILE A 205 21.57 19.75 4.39
N TYR A 206 20.41 19.26 3.93
CA TYR A 206 20.25 18.58 2.64
C TYR A 206 20.45 19.55 1.47
N GLU A 207 19.94 20.78 1.58
CA GLU A 207 20.12 21.81 0.56
C GLU A 207 21.61 22.13 0.35
N LYS A 208 22.36 22.27 1.45
CA LYS A 208 23.81 22.53 1.41
C LYS A 208 24.58 21.33 0.86
N PHE A 209 24.20 20.11 1.24
CA PHE A 209 24.85 18.89 0.78
C PHE A 209 24.67 18.66 -0.73
N HIS A 210 23.44 18.82 -1.23
CA HIS A 210 23.09 18.60 -2.64
C HIS A 210 23.31 19.82 -3.53
N GLY A 211 23.53 21.00 -2.94
CA GLY A 211 23.67 22.26 -3.68
C GLY A 211 22.37 22.73 -4.34
N ILE A 212 21.21 22.36 -3.78
CA ILE A 212 19.89 22.64 -4.37
C ILE A 212 18.92 23.14 -3.31
N GLN A 213 17.95 23.99 -3.67
CA GLN A 213 16.90 24.41 -2.74
C GLN A 213 15.76 23.38 -2.65
N ILE A 214 15.10 23.27 -1.50
CA ILE A 214 13.94 22.40 -1.29
C ILE A 214 12.72 23.29 -0.98
N SER A 215 11.71 23.24 -1.86
CA SER A 215 10.51 24.06 -1.66
C SER A 215 9.70 23.64 -0.43
N SER A 216 8.99 24.60 0.17
CA SER A 216 8.03 24.30 1.24
C SER A 216 6.97 23.30 0.76
N ASP A 217 6.48 23.47 -0.47
CA ASP A 217 5.50 22.55 -1.06
C ASP A 217 6.08 21.14 -1.20
N ALA A 218 7.37 20.98 -1.52
CA ALA A 218 8.03 19.68 -1.57
C ALA A 218 8.10 19.01 -0.20
N VAL A 219 8.36 19.77 0.88
CA VAL A 219 8.34 19.24 2.25
C VAL A 219 6.93 18.78 2.64
N HIS A 220 5.92 19.62 2.43
CA HIS A 220 4.53 19.28 2.70
C HIS A 220 4.10 18.04 1.90
N GLN A 221 4.50 17.98 0.63
CA GLN A 221 4.19 16.85 -0.25
C GLN A 221 4.91 15.58 0.20
N ALA A 222 6.19 15.63 0.58
CA ALA A 222 6.94 14.47 1.08
C ALA A 222 6.27 13.87 2.32
N ILE A 223 5.80 14.71 3.24
CA ILE A 223 5.09 14.26 4.44
C ILE A 223 3.73 13.67 4.06
N ARG A 224 2.92 14.39 3.28
CA ARG A 224 1.60 13.92 2.85
C ARG A 224 1.69 12.58 2.12
N LEU A 225 2.62 12.48 1.17
CA LEU A 225 2.81 11.29 0.36
C LEU A 225 3.40 10.13 1.16
N SER A 226 4.40 10.38 2.00
CA SER A 226 4.97 9.31 2.84
C SER A 226 3.95 8.77 3.85
N VAL A 227 3.09 9.61 4.42
CA VAL A 227 1.99 9.16 5.30
C VAL A 227 0.95 8.34 4.51
N ARG A 228 0.55 8.79 3.31
CA ARG A 228 -0.41 8.05 2.46
C ARG A 228 0.14 6.70 2.01
N TYR A 229 1.36 6.69 1.46
CA TYR A 229 1.87 5.63 0.59
C TYR A 229 2.95 4.77 1.26
N LEU A 230 3.71 5.29 2.23
CA LEU A 230 4.79 4.57 2.94
C LEU A 230 4.34 4.22 4.38
N THR A 231 3.42 3.25 4.47
CA THR A 231 2.74 2.91 5.74
C THR A 231 3.53 1.98 6.67
N ASP A 232 4.59 1.34 6.19
CA ASP A 232 5.48 0.46 6.97
C ASP A 232 6.68 1.19 7.58
N ARG A 233 6.74 2.52 7.45
CA ARG A 233 7.75 3.38 8.03
C ARG A 233 7.09 4.53 8.80
N PHE A 234 7.88 5.14 9.68
CA PHE A 234 7.42 6.20 10.58
C PHE A 234 8.02 7.56 10.18
N LEU A 235 7.28 8.63 10.43
CA LEU A 235 7.81 9.99 10.37
C LEU A 235 8.87 10.22 11.47
N PRO A 236 9.82 11.14 11.24
CA PRO A 236 10.02 11.92 10.01
C PRO A 236 10.85 11.19 8.94
N ASP A 237 11.47 10.04 9.26
CA ASP A 237 12.42 9.33 8.42
C ASP A 237 11.93 9.06 6.99
N LYS A 238 10.72 8.50 6.84
CA LYS A 238 10.15 8.21 5.51
C LYS A 238 9.96 9.45 4.62
N ALA A 239 9.84 10.64 5.20
CA ALA A 239 9.71 11.88 4.44
C ALA A 239 11.09 12.45 4.09
N PHE A 240 12.08 12.35 5.00
CA PHE A 240 13.46 12.67 4.68
C PHE A 240 14.00 11.82 3.53
N ASP A 241 13.72 10.51 3.52
CA ASP A 241 14.13 9.61 2.44
C ASP A 241 13.62 10.06 1.06
N LEU A 242 12.35 10.48 0.98
CA LEU A 242 11.80 11.03 -0.27
C LEU A 242 12.45 12.35 -0.69
N ILE A 243 12.74 13.22 0.27
CA ILE A 243 13.36 14.52 0.02
C ILE A 243 14.81 14.36 -0.43
N ASP A 244 15.57 13.49 0.24
CA ASP A 244 16.99 13.25 -0.03
C ASP A 244 17.19 12.65 -1.43
N GLU A 245 16.37 11.66 -1.79
CA GLU A 245 16.41 11.06 -3.12
C GLU A 245 15.96 12.06 -4.20
N ALA A 246 14.92 12.86 -3.94
CA ALA A 246 14.47 13.88 -4.88
C ALA A 246 15.54 14.99 -5.06
N ALA A 247 16.21 15.39 -3.98
CA ALA A 247 17.30 16.36 -4.02
C ALA A 247 18.51 15.81 -4.79
N THR A 248 18.84 14.53 -4.59
CA THR A 248 19.90 13.84 -5.33
C THR A 248 19.62 13.83 -6.84
N ILE A 249 18.43 13.38 -7.24
CA ILE A 249 18.02 13.31 -8.65
C ILE A 249 18.01 14.72 -9.27
N ALA A 250 17.37 15.68 -8.59
CA ALA A 250 17.26 17.04 -9.08
C ALA A 250 18.64 17.73 -9.21
N SER A 251 19.57 17.45 -8.29
CA SER A 251 20.96 17.94 -8.38
C SER A 251 21.70 17.35 -9.59
N VAL A 252 21.58 16.04 -9.82
CA VAL A 252 22.16 15.36 -11.00
C VAL A 252 21.58 15.89 -12.31
N GLU A 253 20.29 16.22 -12.33
CA GLU A 253 19.61 16.82 -13.49
C GLU A 253 19.92 18.32 -13.69
N GLY A 254 20.68 18.94 -12.78
CA GLY A 254 21.02 20.36 -12.84
C GLY A 254 19.84 21.30 -12.55
N LYS A 255 18.81 20.82 -11.84
CA LYS A 255 17.70 21.66 -11.37
C LYS A 255 18.16 22.59 -10.25
N SER A 256 17.54 23.75 -10.13
CA SER A 256 17.83 24.71 -9.06
C SER A 256 17.04 24.46 -7.77
N LYS A 257 15.94 23.71 -7.86
CA LYS A 257 15.01 23.49 -6.75
C LYS A 257 14.26 22.17 -6.86
N VAL A 258 14.07 21.49 -5.72
CA VAL A 258 13.14 20.36 -5.57
C VAL A 258 11.73 20.88 -5.39
N THR A 259 10.80 20.33 -6.17
CA THR A 259 9.36 20.66 -6.18
C THR A 259 8.52 19.46 -5.76
N GLU A 260 7.23 19.69 -5.51
CA GLU A 260 6.25 18.63 -5.22
C GLU A 260 6.18 17.54 -6.31
N LYS A 261 6.47 17.90 -7.57
CA LYS A 261 6.49 16.96 -8.70
C LYS A 261 7.67 16.00 -8.62
N ASP A 262 8.83 16.50 -8.16
CA ASP A 262 10.04 15.68 -8.01
C ASP A 262 9.82 14.64 -6.89
N ILE A 263 9.19 15.04 -5.77
CA ILE A 263 8.80 14.13 -4.69
C ILE A 263 7.82 13.06 -5.20
N ALA A 264 6.81 13.44 -5.99
CA ALA A 264 5.86 12.50 -6.57
C ALA A 264 6.53 11.52 -7.55
N GLN A 265 7.52 11.99 -8.31
CA GLN A 265 8.27 11.15 -9.24
C GLN A 265 9.12 10.10 -8.50
N VAL A 266 9.82 10.49 -7.43
CA VAL A 266 10.53 9.55 -6.55
C VAL A 266 9.58 8.50 -5.97
N LEU A 267 8.41 8.92 -5.49
CA LEU A 267 7.44 7.98 -4.95
C LEU A 267 6.93 7.02 -6.04
N LYS A 268 6.66 7.50 -7.26
CA LYS A 268 6.29 6.64 -8.39
C LYS A 268 7.37 5.60 -8.64
N ASP A 269 8.64 5.98 -8.64
CA ASP A 269 9.72 5.05 -8.95
C ASP A 269 9.91 4.00 -7.83
N LYS A 270 9.66 4.38 -6.56
CA LYS A 270 9.65 3.45 -5.42
C LYS A 270 8.43 2.52 -5.38
N THR A 271 7.24 3.01 -5.72
CA THR A 271 5.95 2.32 -5.45
C THR A 271 5.24 1.81 -6.72
N GLY A 272 5.66 2.27 -7.89
CA GLY A 272 4.98 2.03 -9.16
C GLY A 272 3.67 2.84 -9.34
N ILE A 273 3.28 3.68 -8.39
CA ILE A 273 2.03 4.44 -8.45
C ILE A 273 2.18 5.60 -9.44
N PRO A 274 1.27 5.78 -10.42
CA PRO A 274 1.40 6.85 -11.40
C PRO A 274 1.45 8.26 -10.76
N VAL A 275 2.34 9.13 -11.25
CA VAL A 275 2.47 10.53 -10.78
C VAL A 275 1.16 11.30 -10.94
N THR A 276 0.39 11.03 -12.00
CA THR A 276 -0.94 11.61 -12.19
C THR A 276 -1.85 11.28 -11.03
N THR A 277 -1.84 10.03 -10.58
CA THR A 277 -2.60 9.57 -9.42
C THR A 277 -2.10 10.21 -8.14
N ILE A 278 -0.78 10.37 -7.98
CA ILE A 278 -0.14 10.95 -6.79
C ILE A 278 -0.44 12.45 -6.64
N LEU A 279 -0.38 13.21 -7.75
CA LEU A 279 -0.54 14.66 -7.77
C LEU A 279 -2.00 15.11 -7.82
N LYS A 280 -2.91 14.32 -8.39
CA LYS A 280 -4.35 14.66 -8.46
C LYS A 280 -4.93 14.86 -7.05
N GLY A 281 -5.65 15.96 -6.88
CA GLY A 281 -6.49 16.17 -5.70
C GLY A 281 -7.59 15.11 -5.62
N ASP A 282 -8.02 14.78 -4.40
CA ASP A 282 -9.12 13.80 -4.21
C ASP A 282 -10.41 14.25 -4.93
N GLN A 283 -10.63 15.57 -5.04
CA GLN A 283 -11.72 16.18 -5.79
C GLN A 283 -11.58 16.03 -7.31
N GLU A 284 -10.37 16.18 -7.86
CA GLU A 284 -10.07 15.97 -9.29
C GLU A 284 -10.22 14.49 -9.69
N ARG A 285 -10.00 13.55 -8.76
CA ARG A 285 -10.23 12.12 -9.04
C ARG A 285 -11.71 11.80 -9.20
N LEU A 286 -12.58 12.47 -8.45
CA LEU A 286 -14.03 12.30 -8.53
C LEU A 286 -14.64 12.98 -9.76
N GLU A 287 -13.97 13.98 -10.32
CA GLU A 287 -14.44 14.64 -11.55
C GLU A 287 -14.51 13.63 -12.71
N GLY A 288 -15.69 13.53 -13.32
CA GLY A 288 -15.94 12.57 -14.39
C GLY A 288 -16.00 11.11 -13.94
N PHE A 289 -15.95 10.80 -12.64
CA PHE A 289 -15.85 9.42 -12.15
C PHE A 289 -17.06 8.58 -12.55
N LYS A 290 -18.28 9.11 -12.33
CA LYS A 290 -19.53 8.44 -12.70
C LYS A 290 -19.61 8.19 -14.21
N GLU A 291 -19.27 9.20 -15.01
CA GLU A 291 -19.27 9.14 -16.47
C GLU A 291 -18.28 8.09 -16.99
N ARG A 292 -17.06 8.03 -16.43
CA ARG A 292 -16.07 7.00 -16.78
C ARG A 292 -16.60 5.59 -16.51
N LEU A 293 -17.23 5.38 -15.36
CA LEU A 293 -17.84 4.08 -15.04
C LEU A 293 -18.99 3.74 -16.00
N MET A 294 -19.90 4.68 -16.27
CA MET A 294 -21.04 4.49 -17.19
C MET A 294 -20.61 4.30 -18.65
N ASN A 295 -19.49 4.88 -19.05
CA ASN A 295 -18.91 4.66 -20.38
C ASN A 295 -18.43 3.21 -20.53
N ARG A 296 -17.85 2.63 -19.48
CA ARG A 296 -17.26 1.29 -19.49
C ARG A 296 -18.28 0.17 -19.18
N VAL A 297 -19.19 0.39 -18.25
CA VAL A 297 -20.18 -0.60 -17.75
C VAL A 297 -21.59 -0.16 -18.14
N LYS A 298 -22.35 -1.03 -18.81
CA LYS A 298 -23.70 -0.72 -19.32
C LYS A 298 -24.79 -1.47 -18.53
N GLY A 299 -25.90 -0.79 -18.23
CA GLY A 299 -27.10 -1.37 -17.61
C GLY A 299 -27.00 -1.66 -16.11
N GLN A 300 -25.99 -1.08 -15.44
CA GLN A 300 -25.72 -1.29 -14.01
C GLN A 300 -25.70 0.05 -13.26
N GLU A 301 -26.64 0.94 -13.59
CA GLU A 301 -26.69 2.32 -13.10
C GLU A 301 -26.78 2.40 -11.58
N ASP A 302 -27.65 1.59 -10.95
CA ASP A 302 -27.81 1.54 -9.48
C ASP A 302 -26.51 1.09 -8.79
N ALA A 303 -25.80 0.11 -9.37
CA ALA A 303 -24.55 -0.38 -8.80
C ALA A 303 -23.43 0.67 -8.96
N ILE A 304 -23.39 1.37 -10.10
CA ILE A 304 -22.46 2.47 -10.34
C ILE A 304 -22.72 3.61 -9.34
N GLU A 305 -23.98 3.98 -9.12
CA GLU A 305 -24.35 5.04 -8.18
C GLU A 305 -23.91 4.72 -6.75
N ALA A 306 -24.19 3.50 -6.27
CA ALA A 306 -23.74 3.08 -4.94
C ALA A 306 -22.20 3.07 -4.80
N VAL A 307 -21.47 2.71 -5.87
CA VAL A 307 -20.00 2.80 -5.90
C VAL A 307 -19.54 4.26 -5.84
N VAL A 308 -20.16 5.14 -6.62
CA VAL A 308 -19.83 6.58 -6.63
C VAL A 308 -20.05 7.18 -5.25
N ASP A 309 -21.17 6.87 -4.59
CA ASP A 309 -21.46 7.37 -3.25
C ASP A 309 -20.42 6.89 -2.22
N ALA A 310 -20.14 5.58 -2.18
CA ALA A 310 -19.19 5.01 -1.24
C ALA A 310 -17.77 5.56 -1.45
N VAL A 311 -17.32 5.69 -2.70
CA VAL A 311 -16.00 6.27 -3.01
C VAL A 311 -15.96 7.76 -2.67
N THR A 312 -17.05 8.50 -2.88
CA THR A 312 -17.13 9.92 -2.53
C THR A 312 -17.03 10.12 -1.01
N ILE A 313 -17.72 9.29 -0.22
CA ILE A 313 -17.61 9.27 1.25
C ILE A 313 -16.16 9.01 1.67
N ALA A 314 -15.50 8.04 1.02
CA ALA A 314 -14.12 7.67 1.30
C ALA A 314 -13.11 8.78 0.97
N GLN A 315 -13.30 9.48 -0.15
CA GLN A 315 -12.45 10.61 -0.55
C GLN A 315 -12.71 11.86 0.30
N ALA A 316 -13.92 12.02 0.85
CA ALA A 316 -14.26 13.09 1.78
C ALA A 316 -13.69 12.88 3.20
N GLY A 317 -13.08 11.71 3.48
CA GLY A 317 -12.54 11.38 4.80
C GLY A 317 -13.63 11.11 5.84
N LEU A 318 -14.85 10.80 5.41
CA LEU A 318 -16.00 10.54 6.29
C LEU A 318 -16.20 9.06 6.61
N GLN A 319 -15.36 8.20 6.05
CA GLN A 319 -15.29 6.77 6.30
C GLN A 319 -14.56 6.44 7.61
N ASN A 320 -14.73 5.21 8.09
CA ASN A 320 -13.96 4.71 9.22
C ASN A 320 -12.50 4.44 8.81
N GLU A 321 -11.55 5.25 9.30
CA GLU A 321 -10.11 5.14 9.01
C GLU A 321 -9.46 3.81 9.44
N LYS A 322 -10.16 2.98 10.21
CA LYS A 322 -9.67 1.64 10.57
C LYS A 322 -10.00 0.58 9.52
N ARG A 323 -10.84 0.87 8.53
CA ARG A 323 -11.31 -0.11 7.53
C ARG A 323 -10.76 0.19 6.14
N PRO A 324 -10.92 -0.72 5.17
CA PRO A 324 -10.73 -0.40 3.75
C PRO A 324 -11.59 0.81 3.33
N LEU A 325 -11.22 1.48 2.24
CA LEU A 325 -11.93 2.67 1.75
C LEU A 325 -13.41 2.41 1.51
N ALA A 326 -13.72 1.23 0.97
CA ALA A 326 -15.07 0.72 0.82
C ALA A 326 -15.01 -0.80 0.66
N SER A 327 -16.08 -1.47 1.07
CA SER A 327 -16.28 -2.90 0.81
C SER A 327 -17.59 -3.18 0.08
N PHE A 328 -17.52 -4.03 -0.94
CA PHE A 328 -18.65 -4.38 -1.79
C PHE A 328 -18.82 -5.89 -1.93
N LEU A 329 -20.07 -6.36 -1.91
CA LEU A 329 -20.47 -7.68 -2.39
C LEU A 329 -21.34 -7.53 -3.63
N PHE A 330 -20.80 -7.91 -4.78
CA PHE A 330 -21.48 -7.89 -6.07
C PHE A 330 -22.24 -9.19 -6.28
N LEU A 331 -23.56 -9.09 -6.31
CA LEU A 331 -24.53 -10.18 -6.43
C LEU A 331 -25.08 -10.22 -7.86
N GLY A 332 -25.10 -11.39 -8.48
CA GLY A 332 -25.71 -11.54 -9.80
C GLY A 332 -25.27 -12.81 -10.51
N PRO A 333 -25.87 -13.16 -11.66
CA PRO A 333 -25.37 -14.26 -12.49
C PRO A 333 -24.03 -13.92 -13.14
N THR A 334 -23.44 -14.89 -13.83
CA THR A 334 -22.17 -14.67 -14.55
C THR A 334 -22.39 -13.77 -15.77
N GLY A 335 -21.39 -12.95 -16.10
CA GLY A 335 -21.40 -12.16 -17.33
C GLY A 335 -22.28 -10.91 -17.35
N VAL A 336 -22.82 -10.48 -16.19
CA VAL A 336 -23.62 -9.24 -16.07
C VAL A 336 -22.79 -7.96 -15.85
N GLY A 337 -21.47 -8.08 -15.66
CA GLY A 337 -20.57 -6.92 -15.52
C GLY A 337 -19.91 -6.73 -14.14
N LYS A 338 -20.02 -7.69 -13.20
CA LYS A 338 -19.40 -7.60 -11.87
C LYS A 338 -17.89 -7.29 -11.92
N THR A 339 -17.12 -8.13 -12.62
CA THR A 339 -15.66 -7.96 -12.81
C THR A 339 -15.34 -6.71 -13.64
N GLU A 340 -16.20 -6.36 -14.60
CA GLU A 340 -16.00 -5.19 -15.46
C GLU A 340 -16.13 -3.88 -14.67
N LEU A 341 -17.07 -3.81 -13.71
CA LEU A 341 -17.19 -2.68 -12.79
C LEU A 341 -15.97 -2.57 -11.88
N ALA A 342 -15.42 -3.68 -11.37
CA ALA A 342 -14.20 -3.66 -10.57
C ALA A 342 -13.00 -3.08 -11.35
N LYS A 343 -12.84 -3.48 -12.62
CA LYS A 343 -11.81 -2.93 -13.53
C LYS A 343 -12.03 -1.45 -13.82
N ALA A 344 -13.28 -1.07 -14.07
CA ALA A 344 -13.64 0.34 -14.31
C ALA A 344 -13.34 1.22 -13.09
N ILE A 345 -13.56 0.72 -11.87
CA ILE A 345 -13.19 1.43 -10.63
C ILE A 345 -11.68 1.60 -10.53
N ALA A 346 -10.90 0.54 -10.81
CA ALA A 346 -9.44 0.62 -10.75
C ALA A 346 -8.88 1.64 -11.75
N GLU A 347 -9.33 1.58 -13.01
CA GLU A 347 -8.94 2.54 -14.04
C GLU A 347 -9.39 3.97 -13.69
N ALA A 348 -10.64 4.15 -13.27
CA ALA A 348 -11.19 5.48 -13.06
C ALA A 348 -10.68 6.17 -11.77
N LEU A 349 -10.17 5.43 -10.78
CA LEU A 349 -9.59 6.03 -9.55
C LEU A 349 -8.07 6.08 -9.57
N PHE A 350 -7.42 5.09 -10.16
CA PHE A 350 -5.97 4.94 -10.09
C PHE A 350 -5.26 5.20 -11.42
N ASP A 351 -6.01 5.56 -12.47
CA ASP A 351 -5.53 5.71 -13.85
C ASP A 351 -4.78 4.45 -14.36
N ASP A 352 -5.04 3.28 -13.75
CA ASP A 352 -4.36 2.01 -14.02
C ASP A 352 -5.29 0.82 -13.73
N GLU A 353 -5.68 0.07 -14.76
CA GLU A 353 -6.43 -1.18 -14.58
C GLU A 353 -5.61 -2.24 -13.83
N ALA A 354 -4.28 -2.21 -13.92
CA ALA A 354 -3.39 -3.11 -13.18
C ALA A 354 -3.27 -2.73 -11.69
N ALA A 355 -3.92 -1.66 -11.24
CA ALA A 355 -4.18 -1.39 -9.83
C ALA A 355 -5.31 -2.29 -9.28
N MET A 356 -5.89 -3.19 -10.08
CA MET A 356 -6.73 -4.27 -9.59
C MET A 356 -5.90 -5.53 -9.28
N ILE A 357 -5.91 -5.95 -8.01
CA ILE A 357 -5.36 -7.23 -7.58
C ILE A 357 -6.52 -8.23 -7.52
N ARG A 358 -6.47 -9.25 -8.37
CA ARG A 358 -7.56 -10.23 -8.51
C ARG A 358 -7.14 -11.60 -7.96
N PHE A 359 -8.03 -12.18 -7.16
CA PHE A 359 -7.94 -13.55 -6.69
C PHE A 359 -9.20 -14.32 -7.07
N ASP A 360 -9.02 -15.46 -7.73
CA ASP A 360 -10.12 -16.40 -8.00
C ASP A 360 -10.25 -17.34 -6.80
N MET A 361 -11.33 -17.19 -6.04
CA MET A 361 -11.56 -17.97 -4.81
C MET A 361 -11.79 -19.45 -5.06
N SER A 362 -12.02 -19.86 -6.32
CA SER A 362 -12.02 -21.28 -6.69
C SER A 362 -10.65 -21.96 -6.54
N GLU A 363 -9.55 -21.19 -6.49
CA GLU A 363 -8.18 -21.68 -6.25
C GLU A 363 -7.82 -21.83 -4.75
N TYR A 364 -8.71 -21.39 -3.85
CA TYR A 364 -8.48 -21.31 -2.41
C TYR A 364 -9.51 -22.15 -1.62
N LYS A 365 -9.75 -23.39 -2.08
CA LYS A 365 -10.76 -24.31 -1.53
C LYS A 365 -10.28 -25.11 -0.32
N GLN A 366 -8.97 -25.19 -0.10
CA GLN A 366 -8.37 -25.97 0.97
C GLN A 366 -7.91 -25.07 2.12
N LYS A 367 -7.80 -25.64 3.32
CA LYS A 367 -7.35 -24.90 4.51
C LYS A 367 -5.93 -24.38 4.34
N GLU A 368 -5.06 -25.14 3.69
CA GLU A 368 -3.65 -24.84 3.50
C GLU A 368 -3.43 -23.67 2.51
N ASP A 369 -4.43 -23.35 1.69
CA ASP A 369 -4.35 -22.27 0.69
C ASP A 369 -4.21 -20.88 1.33
N VAL A 370 -4.52 -20.74 2.63
CA VAL A 370 -4.23 -19.52 3.40
C VAL A 370 -2.76 -19.12 3.28
N THR A 371 -1.84 -20.11 3.27
CA THR A 371 -0.39 -19.85 3.16
C THR A 371 0.00 -19.24 1.81
N LYS A 372 -0.78 -19.43 0.74
CA LYS A 372 -0.55 -18.74 -0.54
C LYS A 372 -0.81 -17.24 -0.41
N LEU A 373 -1.75 -16.83 0.44
CA LEU A 373 -2.15 -15.43 0.63
C LEU A 373 -1.21 -14.67 1.59
N ILE A 374 -0.81 -15.28 2.72
CA ILE A 374 0.02 -14.65 3.78
C ILE A 374 1.48 -15.10 3.81
N GLY A 375 1.83 -16.08 2.98
CA GLY A 375 3.15 -16.67 2.92
C GLY A 375 3.38 -17.78 3.95
N ASN A 376 4.62 -18.24 4.00
CA ASN A 376 5.05 -19.29 4.91
C ASN A 376 6.48 -19.01 5.42
N ARG A 377 6.59 -18.81 6.74
CA ARG A 377 7.86 -18.51 7.43
C ARG A 377 8.93 -19.59 7.26
N ALA A 378 8.53 -20.87 7.31
CA ALA A 378 9.46 -22.00 7.23
C ALA A 378 10.10 -22.13 5.85
N THR A 379 9.33 -21.87 4.79
CA THR A 379 9.80 -21.96 3.40
C THR A 379 10.30 -20.64 2.83
N ARG A 380 10.15 -19.53 3.58
CA ARG A 380 10.44 -18.15 3.16
C ARG A 380 9.65 -17.71 1.92
N ILE A 381 8.54 -18.38 1.61
CA ILE A 381 7.63 -17.98 0.54
C ILE A 381 6.80 -16.80 1.05
N LYS A 382 6.81 -15.69 0.31
CA LYS A 382 6.00 -14.52 0.63
C LYS A 382 4.56 -14.70 0.16
N GLY A 383 3.61 -14.07 0.85
CA GLY A 383 2.19 -14.16 0.53
C GLY A 383 1.80 -13.31 -0.69
N GLN A 384 0.98 -13.87 -1.58
CA GLN A 384 0.51 -13.18 -2.78
C GLN A 384 -0.35 -11.95 -2.45
N LEU A 385 -1.24 -12.07 -1.46
CA LEU A 385 -2.10 -10.98 -1.02
C LEU A 385 -1.29 -9.92 -0.30
N THR A 386 -0.48 -10.34 0.68
CA THR A 386 0.29 -9.42 1.52
C THR A 386 1.33 -8.65 0.71
N GLU A 387 2.05 -9.30 -0.22
CA GLU A 387 3.01 -8.59 -1.07
C GLU A 387 2.32 -7.77 -2.16
N GLY A 388 1.22 -8.26 -2.73
CA GLY A 388 0.45 -7.51 -3.73
C GLY A 388 -0.03 -6.17 -3.18
N VAL A 389 -0.68 -6.19 -2.00
CA VAL A 389 -1.15 -4.96 -1.34
C VAL A 389 0.00 -4.12 -0.81
N LYS A 390 1.10 -4.74 -0.34
CA LYS A 390 2.29 -3.97 0.06
C LYS A 390 2.87 -3.17 -1.12
N GLN A 391 2.97 -3.78 -2.30
CA GLN A 391 3.50 -3.12 -3.50
C GLN A 391 2.52 -2.09 -4.05
N LYS A 392 1.21 -2.37 -3.98
CA LYS A 392 0.14 -1.49 -4.47
C LYS A 392 -0.90 -1.25 -3.37
N PRO A 393 -0.63 -0.38 -2.39
CA PRO A 393 -1.56 -0.15 -1.27
C PRO A 393 -2.85 0.55 -1.70
N TYR A 394 -2.84 1.23 -2.84
CA TYR A 394 -4.00 1.83 -3.49
C TYR A 394 -4.46 0.93 -4.62
N CYS A 395 -5.29 -0.04 -4.28
CA CYS A 395 -5.75 -1.05 -5.23
C CYS A 395 -7.22 -1.37 -5.05
N VAL A 396 -7.82 -1.88 -6.12
CA VAL A 396 -9.05 -2.65 -6.03
C VAL A 396 -8.68 -4.11 -5.76
N LEU A 397 -9.03 -4.63 -4.59
CA LEU A 397 -8.88 -6.04 -4.27
C LEU A 397 -10.15 -6.78 -4.71
N LEU A 398 -10.06 -7.55 -5.78
CA LEU A 398 -11.16 -8.33 -6.32
C LEU A 398 -11.08 -9.80 -5.89
N LEU A 399 -12.06 -10.24 -5.09
CA LEU A 399 -12.24 -11.62 -4.65
C LEU A 399 -13.39 -12.24 -5.45
N ASP A 400 -13.06 -12.96 -6.52
CA ASP A 400 -14.05 -13.51 -7.45
C ASP A 400 -14.58 -14.85 -6.93
N GLU A 401 -15.90 -15.07 -7.00
CA GLU A 401 -16.59 -16.29 -6.54
C GLU A 401 -16.32 -16.62 -5.05
N ILE A 402 -16.48 -15.63 -4.16
CA ILE A 402 -16.12 -15.75 -2.74
C ILE A 402 -16.75 -16.95 -2.02
N GLU A 403 -17.91 -17.43 -2.46
CA GLU A 403 -18.55 -18.64 -1.92
C GLU A 403 -17.74 -19.93 -2.12
N LYS A 404 -16.72 -19.93 -2.99
CA LYS A 404 -15.87 -21.09 -3.27
C LYS A 404 -14.66 -21.19 -2.34
N ALA A 405 -14.34 -20.12 -1.60
CA ALA A 405 -13.22 -20.10 -0.68
C ALA A 405 -13.46 -21.02 0.52
N HIS A 406 -12.38 -21.55 1.09
CA HIS A 406 -12.40 -22.21 2.38
C HIS A 406 -12.73 -21.21 3.51
N SER A 407 -13.35 -21.68 4.60
CA SER A 407 -13.76 -20.83 5.73
C SER A 407 -12.61 -20.04 6.36
N GLU A 408 -11.44 -20.66 6.47
CA GLU A 408 -10.20 -20.05 7.01
C GLU A 408 -9.66 -18.93 6.10
N VAL A 409 -9.87 -19.04 4.79
CA VAL A 409 -9.54 -17.97 3.85
C VAL A 409 -10.51 -16.80 4.02
N MET A 410 -11.80 -17.09 4.29
CA MET A 410 -12.77 -16.04 4.62
C MET A 410 -12.44 -15.33 5.94
N ASP A 411 -11.94 -16.04 6.96
CA ASP A 411 -11.55 -15.45 8.24
C ASP A 411 -10.42 -14.42 8.09
N LEU A 412 -9.48 -14.69 7.19
CA LEU A 412 -8.45 -13.74 6.80
C LEU A 412 -9.06 -12.45 6.21
N PHE A 413 -10.05 -12.58 5.32
CA PHE A 413 -10.70 -11.40 4.73
C PHE A 413 -11.61 -10.68 5.72
N LEU A 414 -12.15 -11.38 6.73
CA LEU A 414 -12.86 -10.75 7.84
C LEU A 414 -11.95 -9.77 8.59
N GLN A 415 -10.71 -10.17 8.89
CA GLN A 415 -9.73 -9.29 9.52
C GLN A 415 -9.42 -8.06 8.64
N VAL A 416 -9.30 -8.25 7.33
CA VAL A 416 -9.09 -7.16 6.37
C VAL A 416 -10.28 -6.18 6.39
N LEU A 417 -11.51 -6.68 6.39
CA LEU A 417 -12.72 -5.84 6.43
C LEU A 417 -12.90 -5.12 7.78
N ASP A 418 -12.42 -5.72 8.87
CA ASP A 418 -12.59 -5.23 10.23
C ASP A 418 -11.58 -4.16 10.63
N ASP A 419 -10.31 -4.51 10.50
CA ASP A 419 -9.18 -3.73 11.03
C ASP A 419 -8.35 -3.09 9.92
N GLY A 420 -8.75 -3.29 8.66
CA GLY A 420 -8.06 -2.73 7.50
C GLY A 420 -6.59 -3.14 7.47
N ARG A 421 -6.24 -4.28 8.08
CA ARG A 421 -4.87 -4.73 8.29
C ARG A 421 -4.82 -6.25 8.30
N LEU A 422 -3.68 -6.80 7.88
CA LEU A 422 -3.41 -8.22 7.92
C LEU A 422 -1.95 -8.46 8.27
N THR A 423 -1.68 -9.40 9.16
CA THR A 423 -0.32 -9.80 9.51
C THR A 423 0.11 -10.98 8.65
N ASP A 424 1.27 -10.88 8.00
CA ASP A 424 1.83 -11.96 7.22
C ASP A 424 2.48 -13.05 8.09
N SER A 425 2.87 -14.16 7.48
CA SER A 425 3.51 -15.28 8.19
C SER A 425 4.85 -14.95 8.87
N SER A 426 5.50 -13.83 8.50
CA SER A 426 6.73 -13.34 9.11
C SER A 426 6.48 -12.38 10.28
N GLY A 427 5.22 -12.04 10.57
CA GLY A 427 4.84 -11.08 11.61
C GLY A 427 4.74 -9.64 11.10
N ARG A 428 4.90 -9.40 9.80
CA ARG A 428 4.81 -8.05 9.24
C ARG A 428 3.36 -7.65 9.04
N LEU A 429 3.00 -6.47 9.53
CA LEU A 429 1.68 -5.90 9.41
C LEU A 429 1.51 -5.17 8.07
N ILE A 430 0.51 -5.56 7.28
CA ILE A 430 0.17 -4.95 5.99
C ILE A 430 -1.13 -4.17 6.13
N SER A 431 -1.15 -2.93 5.62
CA SER A 431 -2.32 -2.05 5.65
C SER A 431 -3.17 -2.21 4.38
N PHE A 432 -4.49 -2.40 4.58
CA PHE A 432 -5.55 -2.46 3.57
C PHE A 432 -6.46 -1.23 3.62
N LYS A 433 -6.17 -0.24 4.48
CA LYS A 433 -6.99 0.96 4.66
C LYS A 433 -7.17 1.81 3.40
N ASN A 434 -6.25 1.70 2.46
CA ASN A 434 -6.27 2.41 1.17
C ASN A 434 -6.83 1.56 0.02
N THR A 435 -7.41 0.39 0.33
CA THR A 435 -7.93 -0.55 -0.68
C THR A 435 -9.45 -0.43 -0.81
N ILE A 436 -9.97 -0.71 -2.00
CA ILE A 436 -11.39 -0.99 -2.20
C ILE A 436 -11.53 -2.51 -2.34
N VAL A 437 -12.28 -3.13 -1.42
CA VAL A 437 -12.48 -4.59 -1.42
C VAL A 437 -13.77 -4.92 -2.15
N ILE A 438 -13.68 -5.65 -3.25
CA ILE A 438 -14.83 -6.10 -4.03
C ILE A 438 -14.86 -7.62 -3.99
N MET A 439 -15.96 -8.18 -3.51
CA MET A 439 -16.26 -9.61 -3.58
C MET A 439 -17.34 -9.83 -4.63
N THR A 440 -17.19 -10.86 -5.46
CA THR A 440 -18.26 -11.28 -6.35
C THR A 440 -18.83 -12.61 -5.89
N THR A 441 -20.13 -12.80 -6.07
CA THR A 441 -20.76 -14.09 -5.85
C THR A 441 -21.88 -14.35 -6.86
N ASN A 442 -22.11 -15.62 -7.14
CA ASN A 442 -23.24 -16.07 -7.93
C ASN A 442 -24.42 -16.56 -7.05
N ILE A 443 -24.31 -16.45 -5.73
CA ILE A 443 -25.40 -16.78 -4.80
C ILE A 443 -26.62 -15.91 -5.08
N GLY A 444 -27.80 -16.54 -5.06
CA GLY A 444 -29.06 -15.89 -5.39
C GLY A 444 -29.27 -15.54 -6.86
N ALA A 445 -28.37 -15.94 -7.77
CA ALA A 445 -28.57 -15.74 -9.22
C ALA A 445 -29.91 -16.31 -9.72
N LYS A 446 -30.32 -17.49 -9.24
CA LYS A 446 -31.64 -18.07 -9.57
C LYS A 446 -32.79 -17.20 -9.09
N LYS A 447 -32.69 -16.61 -7.89
CA LYS A 447 -33.71 -15.69 -7.36
C LYS A 447 -33.82 -14.42 -8.20
N ILE A 448 -32.67 -13.87 -8.61
CA ILE A 448 -32.61 -12.69 -9.50
C ILE A 448 -33.28 -13.00 -10.84
N ILE A 449 -32.96 -14.13 -11.46
CA ILE A 449 -33.56 -14.56 -12.74
C ILE A 449 -35.07 -14.73 -12.60
N ASN A 450 -35.53 -15.50 -11.61
CA ASN A 450 -36.96 -15.74 -11.42
C ASN A 450 -37.73 -14.45 -11.11
N LYS A 451 -37.13 -13.52 -10.34
CA LYS A 451 -37.75 -12.23 -10.03
C LYS A 451 -37.87 -11.39 -11.30
N TRP A 452 -36.84 -11.39 -12.13
CA TRP A 452 -36.85 -10.68 -13.41
C TRP A 452 -37.93 -11.21 -14.35
N GLU A 453 -38.07 -12.54 -14.47
CA GLU A 453 -39.15 -13.15 -15.27
C GLU A 453 -40.55 -12.72 -14.81
N LEU A 454 -40.73 -12.45 -13.52
CA LEU A 454 -42.04 -12.07 -12.95
C LEU A 454 -42.31 -10.57 -12.97
N LYS A 455 -41.28 -9.72 -12.79
CA LYS A 455 -41.46 -8.29 -12.50
C LYS A 455 -40.44 -7.35 -13.19
N GLY A 456 -39.57 -7.85 -14.05
CA GLY A 456 -38.55 -7.04 -14.72
C GLY A 456 -37.30 -6.76 -13.86
N ASN A 457 -36.45 -5.83 -14.31
CA ASN A 457 -35.18 -5.53 -13.67
C ASN A 457 -35.36 -4.81 -12.33
N PHE A 458 -34.28 -4.72 -11.56
CA PHE A 458 -34.33 -4.18 -10.20
C PHE A 458 -34.76 -2.71 -10.16
N LYS A 459 -34.36 -1.95 -11.20
CA LYS A 459 -34.75 -0.56 -11.46
C LYS A 459 -36.27 -0.36 -11.63
N ASP A 460 -36.98 -1.41 -12.07
CA ASP A 460 -38.41 -1.34 -12.40
C ASP A 460 -39.30 -1.72 -11.21
N LEU A 461 -38.71 -2.14 -10.10
CA LEU A 461 -39.44 -2.59 -8.91
C LEU A 461 -39.96 -1.40 -8.09
N THR A 462 -41.15 -1.58 -7.51
CA THR A 462 -41.64 -0.70 -6.44
C THR A 462 -40.76 -0.81 -5.19
N ASP A 463 -40.65 0.25 -4.39
CA ASP A 463 -39.87 0.24 -3.14
C ASP A 463 -40.22 -0.93 -2.21
N ARG A 464 -41.51 -1.30 -2.17
CA ARG A 464 -41.98 -2.44 -1.38
C ARG A 464 -41.45 -3.77 -1.93
N ASP A 465 -41.55 -3.97 -3.25
CA ASP A 465 -41.05 -5.18 -3.91
C ASP A 465 -39.54 -5.31 -3.81
N ARG A 466 -38.83 -4.18 -3.90
CA ARG A 466 -37.38 -4.07 -3.73
C ARG A 466 -36.97 -4.51 -2.33
N LYS A 467 -37.54 -3.90 -1.29
CA LYS A 467 -37.26 -4.26 0.11
C LYS A 467 -37.58 -5.73 0.43
N GLN A 468 -38.67 -6.26 -0.14
CA GLN A 468 -39.01 -7.66 0.04
C GLN A 468 -37.98 -8.59 -0.63
N PHE A 469 -37.52 -8.23 -1.82
CA PHE A 469 -36.50 -8.99 -2.52
C PHE A 469 -35.15 -8.95 -1.80
N GLU A 470 -34.70 -7.78 -1.36
CA GLU A 470 -33.46 -7.59 -0.58
C GLU A 470 -33.46 -8.48 0.67
N LYS A 471 -34.56 -8.48 1.44
CA LYS A 471 -34.70 -9.40 2.59
C LYS A 471 -34.59 -10.87 2.19
N SER A 472 -35.21 -11.25 1.09
CA SER A 472 -35.15 -12.64 0.61
C SER A 472 -33.76 -13.04 0.09
N MET A 473 -32.99 -12.07 -0.39
CA MET A 473 -31.60 -12.22 -0.81
C MET A 473 -30.67 -12.31 0.40
N ASP A 474 -30.89 -11.50 1.43
CA ASP A 474 -30.15 -11.60 2.70
C ASP A 474 -30.32 -12.98 3.33
N SER A 475 -31.55 -13.53 3.34
CA SER A 475 -31.78 -14.90 3.80
C SER A 475 -31.07 -15.95 2.95
N GLU A 476 -30.91 -15.74 1.64
CA GLU A 476 -30.14 -16.64 0.78
C GLU A 476 -28.65 -16.59 1.14
N LEU A 477 -28.12 -15.38 1.34
CA LEU A 477 -26.71 -15.18 1.69
C LEU A 477 -26.37 -15.76 3.06
N GLN A 478 -27.27 -15.65 4.03
CA GLN A 478 -27.09 -16.21 5.38
C GLN A 478 -27.06 -17.74 5.43
N ASN A 479 -27.57 -18.42 4.39
CA ASN A 479 -27.46 -19.87 4.29
C ASN A 479 -26.06 -20.34 3.89
N GLU A 480 -25.31 -19.51 3.18
CA GLU A 480 -23.99 -19.83 2.64
C GLU A 480 -22.85 -19.14 3.42
N PHE A 481 -23.08 -17.91 3.89
CA PHE A 481 -22.08 -17.13 4.63
C PHE A 481 -22.48 -16.96 6.10
N ARG A 482 -21.47 -16.94 6.97
CA ARG A 482 -21.66 -16.57 8.38
C ARG A 482 -22.18 -15.13 8.49
N PRO A 483 -23.14 -14.85 9.41
CA PRO A 483 -23.65 -13.50 9.63
C PRO A 483 -22.53 -12.48 9.95
N GLU A 484 -21.51 -12.92 10.68
CA GLU A 484 -20.34 -12.11 11.02
C GLU A 484 -19.65 -11.55 9.78
N PHE A 485 -19.45 -12.38 8.74
CA PHE A 485 -18.84 -11.95 7.49
C PHE A 485 -19.72 -10.94 6.74
N LEU A 486 -21.01 -11.26 6.58
CA LEU A 486 -21.95 -10.40 5.86
C LEU A 486 -22.13 -9.02 6.51
N ASN A 487 -22.04 -8.94 7.84
CA ASN A 487 -22.20 -7.69 8.59
C ASN A 487 -21.00 -6.74 8.46
N ARG A 488 -19.85 -7.22 7.96
CA ARG A 488 -18.65 -6.40 7.71
C ARG A 488 -18.59 -5.83 6.30
N ILE A 489 -19.44 -6.33 5.42
CA ILE A 489 -19.60 -5.81 4.06
C ILE A 489 -20.53 -4.61 4.12
N GLU A 490 -20.03 -3.45 3.72
CA GLU A 490 -20.78 -2.20 3.78
C GLU A 490 -21.87 -2.13 2.71
N ASN A 491 -21.55 -2.56 1.48
CA ASN A 491 -22.44 -2.39 0.33
C ASN A 491 -22.70 -3.73 -0.37
N LYS A 492 -23.95 -4.19 -0.35
CA LYS A 492 -24.40 -5.38 -1.11
C LYS A 492 -25.12 -4.92 -2.38
N LEU A 493 -24.49 -5.07 -3.53
CA LEU A 493 -25.00 -4.55 -4.80
C LEU A 493 -25.55 -5.68 -5.67
N ILE A 494 -26.82 -5.58 -6.03
CA ILE A 494 -27.49 -6.54 -6.92
C ILE A 494 -27.39 -6.02 -8.36
N PHE A 495 -26.79 -6.81 -9.23
CA PHE A 495 -26.62 -6.47 -10.65
C PHE A 495 -27.87 -6.86 -11.43
N ASN A 496 -28.27 -5.98 -12.35
CA ASN A 496 -29.36 -6.20 -13.28
C ASN A 496 -29.03 -7.29 -14.29
N LEU A 497 -30.06 -7.98 -14.75
CA LEU A 497 -29.94 -8.80 -15.96
C LEU A 497 -29.81 -7.90 -17.18
N LEU A 498 -29.00 -8.34 -18.14
CA LEU A 498 -28.74 -7.57 -19.35
C LEU A 498 -29.92 -7.71 -20.31
N GLU A 499 -30.68 -6.64 -20.44
CA GLU A 499 -31.73 -6.48 -21.44
C GLU A 499 -31.14 -6.33 -22.85
N ARG A 500 -31.97 -6.56 -23.88
CA ARG A 500 -31.53 -6.54 -25.27
C ARG A 500 -30.87 -5.21 -25.67
N ASP A 501 -31.44 -4.09 -25.26
CA ASP A 501 -30.91 -2.75 -25.52
C ASP A 501 -29.54 -2.53 -24.84
N VAL A 502 -29.34 -3.11 -23.66
CA VAL A 502 -28.04 -3.08 -22.96
C VAL A 502 -27.02 -3.94 -23.71
N ILE A 503 -27.40 -5.13 -24.18
CA ILE A 503 -26.53 -5.99 -24.98
C ILE A 503 -26.12 -5.31 -26.29
N GLU A 504 -27.02 -4.59 -26.95
CA GLU A 504 -26.71 -3.81 -28.15
C GLU A 504 -25.63 -2.75 -27.87
N LYS A 505 -25.80 -1.97 -26.79
CA LYS A 505 -24.79 -0.99 -26.34
C LYS A 505 -23.43 -1.64 -26.02
N ILE A 506 -23.43 -2.85 -25.46
CA ILE A 506 -22.20 -3.62 -25.20
C ILE A 506 -21.55 -4.07 -26.52
N ALA A 507 -22.35 -4.55 -27.49
CA ALA A 507 -21.85 -4.95 -28.79
C ALA A 507 -21.22 -3.78 -29.56
N GLU A 508 -21.87 -2.61 -29.55
CA GLU A 508 -21.34 -1.36 -30.13
C GLU A 508 -20.01 -0.95 -29.48
N LYS A 509 -19.94 -0.94 -28.14
CA LYS A 509 -18.70 -0.66 -27.41
C LYS A 509 -17.58 -1.61 -27.82
N ASN A 510 -17.85 -2.92 -27.83
CA ASN A 510 -16.85 -3.93 -28.19
C ASN A 510 -16.39 -3.80 -29.66
N LEU A 511 -17.29 -3.42 -30.58
CA LEU A 511 -16.92 -3.15 -31.97
C LEU A 511 -16.05 -1.90 -32.10
N SER A 512 -16.32 -0.85 -31.31
CA SER A 512 -15.46 0.34 -31.26
C SER A 512 -14.06 -0.01 -30.77
N GLU A 513 -13.92 -0.83 -29.71
CA GLU A 513 -12.62 -1.29 -29.21
C GLU A 513 -11.87 -2.17 -30.23
N ILE A 514 -12.59 -2.94 -31.05
CA ILE A 514 -12.01 -3.67 -32.18
C ILE A 514 -11.55 -2.68 -33.25
N ALA A 515 -12.38 -1.70 -33.60
CA ALA A 515 -12.08 -0.68 -34.60
C ALA A 515 -10.82 0.12 -34.24
N ASP A 516 -10.66 0.51 -32.96
CA ASP A 516 -9.48 1.26 -32.51
C ASP A 516 -8.19 0.43 -32.55
N ARG A 517 -8.28 -0.88 -32.30
CA ARG A 517 -7.14 -1.80 -32.50
C ARG A 517 -6.82 -1.98 -33.98
N MET A 518 -7.84 -2.05 -34.83
CA MET A 518 -7.71 -2.16 -36.29
C MET A 518 -7.03 -0.94 -36.90
N LYS A 519 -7.32 0.28 -36.40
CA LYS A 519 -6.67 1.52 -36.87
C LYS A 519 -5.14 1.46 -36.77
N ARG A 520 -4.59 0.81 -35.74
CA ARG A 520 -3.13 0.63 -35.57
C ARG A 520 -2.50 -0.28 -36.63
N GLN A 521 -3.32 -1.00 -37.39
CA GLN A 521 -2.94 -1.88 -38.49
C GLN A 521 -3.37 -1.30 -39.85
N ASN A 522 -3.68 0.01 -39.92
CA ASN A 522 -4.20 0.70 -41.11
C ASN A 522 -5.51 0.06 -41.64
N LEU A 523 -6.33 -0.49 -40.74
CA LEU A 523 -7.65 -1.01 -41.05
C LEU A 523 -8.72 -0.13 -40.42
N THR A 524 -9.73 0.26 -41.19
CA THR A 524 -10.94 0.90 -40.69
C THR A 524 -12.08 -0.11 -40.67
N LEU A 525 -12.97 -0.01 -39.67
CA LEU A 525 -14.12 -0.90 -39.51
C LEU A 525 -15.39 -0.09 -39.68
N SER A 526 -16.24 -0.51 -40.60
CA SER A 526 -17.61 -0.01 -40.77
C SER A 526 -18.59 -1.19 -40.72
N TYR A 527 -19.80 -0.96 -40.22
CA TYR A 527 -20.81 -2.01 -40.12
C TYR A 527 -22.23 -1.47 -40.19
N GLU A 528 -23.15 -2.32 -40.62
CA GLU A 528 -24.59 -2.03 -40.62
C GLU A 528 -25.26 -2.34 -39.26
N PRO A 529 -26.41 -1.70 -38.96
CA PRO A 529 -27.22 -2.04 -37.77
C PRO A 529 -27.62 -3.52 -37.69
N SER A 530 -27.72 -4.20 -38.83
CA SER A 530 -28.00 -5.64 -38.94
C SER A 530 -26.98 -6.50 -38.18
N LEU A 531 -25.72 -6.07 -38.11
CA LEU A 531 -24.68 -6.74 -37.33
C LEU A 531 -24.93 -6.64 -35.83
N ILE A 532 -25.29 -5.45 -35.33
CA ILE A 532 -25.57 -5.24 -33.91
C ILE A 532 -26.75 -6.10 -33.47
N GLN A 533 -27.83 -6.12 -34.24
CA GLN A 533 -29.01 -6.95 -33.97
C GLN A 533 -28.68 -8.44 -33.96
N TYR A 534 -27.88 -8.91 -34.91
CA TYR A 534 -27.44 -10.31 -34.92
C TYR A 534 -26.59 -10.67 -33.69
N LEU A 535 -25.63 -9.81 -33.36
CA LEU A 535 -24.75 -10.01 -32.22
C LEU A 535 -25.53 -9.98 -30.90
N SER A 536 -26.53 -9.10 -30.77
CA SER A 536 -27.36 -9.02 -29.55
C SER A 536 -28.30 -10.21 -29.41
N ASP A 537 -28.88 -10.70 -30.51
CA ASP A 537 -29.79 -11.85 -30.48
C ASP A 537 -29.08 -13.17 -30.19
N VAL A 538 -27.89 -13.37 -30.78
CA VAL A 538 -27.16 -14.65 -30.70
C VAL A 538 -26.11 -14.65 -29.59
N GLY A 539 -25.63 -13.47 -29.20
CA GLY A 539 -24.55 -13.28 -28.22
C GLY A 539 -25.00 -13.19 -26.77
N THR A 540 -26.28 -13.42 -26.46
CA THR A 540 -26.79 -13.33 -25.08
C THR A 540 -27.42 -14.64 -24.61
N ASP A 541 -27.30 -14.89 -23.32
CA ASP A 541 -28.03 -15.95 -22.61
C ASP A 541 -28.33 -15.44 -21.20
N VAL A 542 -29.59 -15.57 -20.77
CA VAL A 542 -30.07 -15.19 -19.43
C VAL A 542 -29.18 -15.74 -18.31
N LYS A 543 -28.60 -16.93 -18.49
CA LYS A 543 -27.70 -17.55 -17.48
C LYS A 543 -26.26 -17.03 -17.50
N ASN A 544 -25.79 -16.55 -18.65
CA ASN A 544 -24.38 -16.25 -18.91
C ASN A 544 -24.12 -14.77 -19.25
N GLY A 545 -25.14 -13.92 -19.26
CA GLY A 545 -25.05 -12.50 -19.58
C GLY A 545 -24.40 -12.25 -20.94
N ALA A 546 -23.45 -11.30 -21.01
CA ALA A 546 -22.74 -10.93 -22.23
C ALA A 546 -21.48 -11.78 -22.52
N ARG A 547 -21.15 -12.80 -21.72
CA ARG A 547 -20.00 -13.68 -22.01
C ARG A 547 -20.09 -14.39 -23.37
N PRO A 548 -21.26 -14.88 -23.83
CA PRO A 548 -21.38 -15.47 -25.16
C PRO A 548 -21.09 -14.48 -26.29
N LEU A 549 -21.41 -13.20 -26.12
CA LEU A 549 -21.19 -12.14 -27.11
C LEU A 549 -19.71 -11.98 -27.44
N GLU A 550 -18.85 -11.89 -26.43
CA GLU A 550 -17.40 -11.76 -26.65
C GLU A 550 -16.85 -12.95 -27.45
N ARG A 551 -17.28 -14.18 -27.10
CA ARG A 551 -16.91 -15.40 -27.83
C ARG A 551 -17.43 -15.39 -29.27
N LEU A 552 -18.67 -14.94 -29.46
CA LEU A 552 -19.30 -14.83 -30.77
C LEU A 552 -18.54 -13.83 -31.65
N MET A 553 -18.27 -12.63 -31.15
CA MET A 553 -17.52 -11.60 -31.85
C MET A 553 -16.11 -12.08 -32.20
N LYS A 554 -15.39 -12.71 -31.26
CA LYS A 554 -14.06 -13.27 -31.53
C LYS A 554 -14.08 -14.27 -32.68
N ARG A 555 -15.07 -15.18 -32.68
CA ARG A 555 -15.19 -16.26 -33.66
C ARG A 555 -15.72 -15.81 -35.02
N LYS A 556 -16.71 -14.92 -35.04
CA LYS A 556 -17.50 -14.57 -36.25
C LYS A 556 -17.14 -13.22 -36.85
N VAL A 557 -16.51 -12.33 -36.08
CA VAL A 557 -16.06 -11.01 -36.55
C VAL A 557 -14.54 -10.98 -36.61
N LEU A 558 -13.86 -11.07 -35.46
CA LEU A 558 -12.42 -10.83 -35.38
C LEU A 558 -11.60 -11.88 -36.15
N ALA A 559 -11.87 -13.17 -35.96
CA ALA A 559 -11.10 -14.22 -36.62
C ALA A 559 -11.19 -14.14 -38.17
N PRO A 560 -12.37 -13.97 -38.79
CA PRO A 560 -12.46 -13.73 -40.23
C PRO A 560 -11.71 -12.48 -40.71
N ILE A 561 -11.77 -11.37 -39.96
CA ILE A 561 -11.03 -10.14 -40.29
C ILE A 561 -9.53 -10.42 -40.27
N SER A 562 -9.02 -11.08 -39.23
CA SER A 562 -7.60 -11.41 -39.10
C SER A 562 -7.11 -12.29 -40.25
N VAL A 563 -7.88 -13.31 -40.65
CA VAL A 563 -7.51 -14.19 -41.77
C VAL A 563 -7.41 -13.41 -43.08
N LYS A 564 -8.40 -12.55 -43.39
CA LYS A 564 -8.35 -11.75 -44.61
C LYS A 564 -7.25 -10.67 -44.55
N SER A 565 -7.03 -10.05 -43.39
CA SER A 565 -6.01 -9.03 -43.17
C SER A 565 -4.59 -9.53 -43.48
N LEU A 566 -4.28 -10.80 -43.15
CA LEU A 566 -2.99 -11.40 -43.47
C LEU A 566 -2.72 -11.58 -44.97
N GLN A 567 -3.78 -11.54 -45.79
CA GLN A 567 -3.71 -11.70 -47.25
C GLN A 567 -3.68 -10.34 -47.99
N LEU A 568 -3.82 -9.22 -47.26
CA LEU A 568 -3.84 -7.89 -47.85
C LEU A 568 -2.44 -7.45 -48.26
N ASP A 569 -2.36 -6.68 -49.36
CA ASP A 569 -1.12 -6.08 -49.81
C ASP A 569 -0.69 -4.98 -48.83
N LYS A 570 0.51 -5.11 -48.27
CA LYS A 570 1.09 -4.16 -47.33
C LYS A 570 1.51 -2.84 -47.98
N SER A 571 1.47 -2.73 -49.31
CA SER A 571 1.83 -1.52 -50.05
C SER A 571 0.75 -0.43 -50.01
N LYS A 572 -0.52 -0.75 -49.70
CA LYS A 572 -1.62 0.23 -49.65
C LYS A 572 -1.65 1.02 -48.34
N GLN A 573 -2.07 2.29 -48.42
CA GLN A 573 -2.13 3.21 -47.28
C GLN A 573 -3.15 2.78 -46.20
N GLY A 574 -4.22 2.09 -46.59
CA GLY A 574 -5.21 1.54 -45.65
C GLY A 574 -6.28 0.69 -46.34
N TYR A 575 -7.07 -0.03 -45.53
CA TYR A 575 -8.23 -0.79 -45.99
C TYR A 575 -9.46 -0.54 -45.12
N ASN A 576 -10.61 -0.40 -45.74
CA ASN A 576 -11.91 -0.37 -45.07
C ASN A 576 -12.52 -1.77 -45.07
N VAL A 577 -12.85 -2.26 -43.88
CA VAL A 577 -13.57 -3.51 -43.65
C VAL A 577 -15.02 -3.17 -43.37
N HIS A 578 -15.93 -3.54 -44.27
CA HIS A 578 -17.37 -3.33 -44.11
C HIS A 578 -18.08 -4.64 -43.75
N LEU A 579 -18.94 -4.62 -42.72
CA LEU A 579 -19.67 -5.80 -42.23
C LEU A 579 -21.19 -5.59 -42.21
N TRP A 580 -21.94 -6.58 -42.67
CA TRP A 580 -23.40 -6.61 -42.55
C TRP A 580 -23.90 -8.03 -42.32
N VAL A 581 -25.19 -8.18 -42.01
CA VAL A 581 -25.81 -9.49 -41.80
C VAL A 581 -27.01 -9.67 -42.72
N GLU A 582 -27.00 -10.78 -43.46
CA GLU A 582 -28.13 -11.21 -44.30
C GLU A 582 -28.73 -12.52 -43.76
N GLY A 583 -30.02 -12.74 -44.05
CA GLY A 583 -30.76 -13.92 -43.65
C GLY A 583 -31.88 -13.62 -42.64
N ARG A 584 -32.55 -14.67 -42.16
CA ARG A 584 -33.70 -14.55 -41.26
C ARG A 584 -33.36 -15.09 -39.86
N ALA A 585 -33.78 -14.34 -38.85
CA ALA A 585 -33.72 -14.80 -37.47
C ALA A 585 -34.66 -16.02 -37.27
N PRO A 586 -34.36 -16.93 -36.33
CA PRO A 586 -35.26 -18.02 -35.99
C PRO A 586 -36.65 -17.49 -35.60
N ASP A 587 -37.69 -18.12 -36.10
CA ASP A 587 -39.09 -17.80 -35.80
C ASP A 587 -39.89 -19.06 -35.47
N GLY A 588 -41.19 -18.91 -35.19
CA GLY A 588 -42.06 -20.05 -34.86
C GLY A 588 -42.13 -21.13 -35.95
N ASN A 589 -41.75 -20.82 -37.19
CA ASN A 589 -41.77 -21.72 -38.34
C ASN A 589 -40.38 -22.26 -38.71
N HIS A 590 -39.29 -21.55 -38.36
CA HIS A 590 -37.91 -21.89 -38.69
C HIS A 590 -37.04 -21.91 -37.42
N ARG A 591 -36.70 -23.12 -36.95
CA ARG A 591 -35.93 -23.32 -35.72
C ARG A 591 -34.41 -23.09 -35.85
N GLN A 592 -33.89 -22.92 -37.06
CA GLN A 592 -32.44 -22.79 -37.31
C GLN A 592 -32.06 -21.34 -37.59
N GLU A 593 -30.90 -20.93 -37.06
CA GLU A 593 -30.31 -19.62 -37.33
C GLU A 593 -29.78 -19.58 -38.77
N GLN A 594 -30.41 -18.76 -39.62
CA GLN A 594 -30.06 -18.62 -41.04
C GLN A 594 -29.25 -17.35 -41.33
N ARG A 595 -29.06 -16.48 -40.35
CA ARG A 595 -28.29 -15.24 -40.53
C ARG A 595 -26.80 -15.51 -40.68
N GLN A 596 -26.18 -14.86 -41.66
CA GLN A 596 -24.74 -14.93 -41.93
C GLN A 596 -24.12 -13.55 -41.93
N ILE A 597 -22.92 -13.43 -41.37
CA ILE A 597 -22.13 -12.20 -41.41
C ILE A 597 -21.38 -12.16 -42.74
N HIS A 598 -21.60 -11.09 -43.49
CA HIS A 598 -20.88 -10.78 -44.72
C HIS A 598 -19.80 -9.74 -44.44
N MET A 599 -18.75 -9.77 -45.26
CA MET A 599 -17.58 -8.90 -45.10
C MET A 599 -17.00 -8.54 -46.45
N GLU A 600 -16.89 -7.24 -46.68
CA GLU A 600 -16.21 -6.63 -47.81
C GLU A 600 -14.95 -5.90 -47.31
N ILE A 601 -13.87 -5.96 -48.09
CA ILE A 601 -12.63 -5.26 -47.78
C ILE A 601 -12.19 -4.47 -49.01
N GLU A 602 -12.17 -3.15 -48.88
CA GLU A 602 -11.76 -2.24 -49.94
C GLU A 602 -10.45 -1.55 -49.56
N GLY A 603 -9.48 -1.52 -50.45
CA GLY A 603 -8.26 -0.72 -50.24
C GLY A 603 -8.53 0.74 -50.55
N GLU A 604 -8.11 1.66 -49.69
CA GLU A 604 -8.10 3.09 -50.01
C GLU A 604 -7.22 3.27 -51.26
N ARG A 605 -7.80 3.82 -52.33
CA ARG A 605 -7.03 4.17 -53.53
C ARG A 605 -6.17 5.38 -53.17
N ASP A 606 -4.91 5.37 -53.59
CA ASP A 606 -4.07 6.57 -53.55
C ASP A 606 -4.81 7.71 -54.25
N ASN A 607 -5.33 8.67 -53.47
CA ASN A 607 -5.74 9.97 -54.00
C ASN A 607 -4.47 10.79 -54.29
N PHE A 608 -3.65 10.30 -55.21
CA PHE A 608 -2.59 11.04 -55.88
C PHE A 608 -3.06 11.33 -57.31
N PHE A 609 -4.20 12.01 -57.49
CA PHE A 609 -4.56 12.81 -58.68
C PHE A 609 -5.93 13.47 -58.43
N SER A 610 -5.94 14.60 -57.75
CA SER A 610 -6.99 15.63 -57.86
C SER A 610 -6.41 16.99 -57.52
#